data_AF-A0A7X7HV80-F1
#
_entry.id   AF-A0A7X7HV80-F1
#
_cell.length_a   1.000
_cell.length_b   1.000
_cell.length_c   1.000
_cell.angle_alpha   90.00
_cell.angle_beta   90.00
_cell.angle_gamma   90.00
#
_symmetry.space_group_name_H-M   'P 1'
#
loop_
_entity.id
_entity.type
_entity.pdbx_description
1 polymer ?
#
loop_
_entity_poly.entity_id
_entity_poly.type
_entity_poly.pdbx_seq_one_letter_code
_entity_poly.pdbx_strand_id
1 'polypeptide(L)'
;MIALVIMGIVHRWVPASTWVIVHMFTLGLITNSILVWGQHFTETLLHRRLPENARALQVRRIMILNLGIVVLVAGMIAAMDVAVIAGATIVGGSVTWYIVDLVRQIRAAAPSRFRPIVKYYAIAAAFLPVGAVAGAFMGVGVSEEWSVRLHAVHLAVNVLGFVGITVLTTLVTFWATVLRTSMAEGQDSAATQSLVVLSTSVVAVAVAALFGAWIVTAAALVVYLAA
;
A
#
# COMPACT_ATOMS: atom_id res chain seq x y z
N MET A 1 -5.39 -16.83 4.52
CA MET A 1 -5.24 -16.99 5.98
C MET A 1 -4.72 -18.36 6.37
N ILE A 2 -5.32 -19.45 5.89
CA ILE A 2 -4.81 -20.82 6.15
C ILE A 2 -3.32 -20.96 5.84
N ALA A 3 -2.88 -20.52 4.65
CA ALA A 3 -1.46 -20.57 4.28
C ALA A 3 -0.54 -19.81 5.25
N LEU A 4 -0.96 -18.64 5.75
CA LEU A 4 -0.19 -17.86 6.73
C LEU A 4 -0.08 -18.59 8.07
N VAL A 5 -1.17 -19.21 8.52
CA VAL A 5 -1.19 -20.02 9.76
C VAL A 5 -0.28 -21.24 9.63
N ILE A 6 -0.38 -21.97 8.51
CA ILE A 6 0.51 -23.11 8.21
C ILE A 6 1.96 -22.64 8.24
N MET A 7 2.27 -21.53 7.54
CA MET A 7 3.61 -20.97 7.49
C MET A 7 4.12 -20.62 8.90
N GLY A 8 3.29 -20.04 9.77
CA GLY A 8 3.64 -19.77 11.16
C GLY A 8 4.01 -21.03 11.96
N ILE A 9 3.42 -22.18 11.66
CA ILE A 9 3.75 -23.46 12.29
C ILE A 9 5.05 -24.05 11.73
N VAL A 10 5.25 -23.97 10.41
CA VAL A 10 6.39 -24.62 9.74
C VAL A 10 7.61 -23.72 9.55
N HIS A 11 7.55 -22.45 9.99
CA HIS A 11 8.54 -21.41 9.67
C HIS A 11 10.00 -21.77 9.98
N ARG A 12 10.24 -22.58 11.02
CA ARG A 12 11.58 -23.04 11.42
C ARG A 12 12.27 -23.94 10.39
N TRP A 13 11.51 -24.50 9.45
CA TRP A 13 12.03 -25.37 8.38
C TRP A 13 11.98 -24.73 7.00
N VAL A 14 11.55 -23.46 6.90
CA VAL A 14 11.42 -22.76 5.63
C VAL A 14 12.51 -21.69 5.51
N PRO A 15 13.30 -21.68 4.43
CA PRO A 15 14.26 -20.60 4.18
C PRO A 15 13.59 -19.23 4.16
N ALA A 16 14.29 -18.20 4.66
CA ALA A 16 13.82 -16.82 4.68
C ALA A 16 12.41 -16.63 5.30
N SER A 17 12.01 -17.49 6.25
CA SER A 17 10.64 -17.57 6.75
C SER A 17 10.12 -16.28 7.38
N THR A 18 10.97 -15.49 8.02
CA THR A 18 10.63 -14.15 8.52
C THR A 18 10.04 -13.29 7.40
N TRP A 19 10.74 -13.20 6.27
CA TRP A 19 10.32 -12.38 5.14
C TRP A 19 9.11 -12.98 4.43
N VAL A 20 9.02 -14.30 4.32
CA VAL A 20 7.85 -14.99 3.77
C VAL A 20 6.60 -14.66 4.57
N ILE A 21 6.64 -14.78 5.91
CA ILE A 21 5.51 -14.45 6.79
C ILE A 21 5.12 -12.99 6.64
N VAL A 22 6.10 -12.08 6.64
CA VAL A 22 5.86 -10.65 6.46
C VAL A 22 5.13 -10.40 5.14
N HIS A 23 5.59 -10.94 4.01
CA HIS A 23 4.95 -10.74 2.71
C HIS A 23 3.58 -11.41 2.60
N MET A 24 3.41 -12.60 3.18
CA MET A 24 2.11 -13.28 3.22
C MET A 24 1.10 -12.47 4.03
N PHE A 25 1.51 -11.84 5.13
CA PHE A 25 0.66 -10.98 5.92
C PHE A 25 0.38 -9.65 5.21
N THR A 26 1.41 -8.92 4.80
CA THR A 26 1.26 -7.59 4.20
C THR A 26 0.60 -7.64 2.84
N LEU A 27 1.04 -8.50 1.92
CA LEU A 27 0.42 -8.62 0.60
C LEU A 27 -0.85 -9.47 0.63
N GLY A 28 -0.85 -10.58 1.37
CA GLY A 28 -2.00 -11.49 1.42
C GLY A 28 -3.17 -10.94 2.21
N LEU A 29 -2.96 -10.45 3.44
CA LEU A 29 -4.05 -9.93 4.27
C LEU A 29 -4.28 -8.44 4.06
N ILE A 30 -3.24 -7.63 4.24
CA ILE A 30 -3.39 -6.17 4.28
C ILE A 30 -3.73 -5.63 2.90
N THR A 31 -2.97 -5.96 1.85
CA THR A 31 -3.22 -5.44 0.49
C THR A 31 -4.58 -5.88 -0.03
N ASN A 32 -4.99 -7.14 0.15
CA ASN A 32 -6.34 -7.58 -0.22
C ASN A 32 -7.42 -6.77 0.52
N SER A 33 -7.25 -6.55 1.83
CA SER A 33 -8.17 -5.74 2.64
C SER A 33 -8.23 -4.30 2.14
N ILE A 34 -7.08 -3.67 1.89
CA ILE A 34 -6.99 -2.29 1.38
C ILE A 34 -7.69 -2.15 0.03
N LEU A 35 -7.47 -3.07 -0.91
CA LEU A 35 -8.10 -2.99 -2.24
C LEU A 35 -9.62 -3.15 -2.18
N VAL A 36 -10.12 -4.06 -1.34
CA VAL A 36 -11.57 -4.30 -1.17
C VAL A 36 -12.23 -3.12 -0.44
N TRP A 37 -11.70 -2.75 0.73
CA TRP A 37 -12.28 -1.68 1.54
C TRP A 37 -12.07 -0.30 0.94
N GLY A 38 -10.91 -0.03 0.34
CA GLY A 38 -10.65 1.23 -0.38
C GLY A 38 -11.62 1.44 -1.54
N GLN A 39 -11.97 0.37 -2.26
CA GLN A 39 -13.03 0.42 -3.28
C GLN A 39 -14.40 0.71 -2.66
N HIS A 40 -14.77 0.00 -1.60
CA HIS A 40 -16.04 0.18 -0.90
C HIS A 40 -16.22 1.61 -0.36
N PHE A 41 -15.19 2.16 0.29
CA PHE A 41 -15.21 3.52 0.81
C PHE A 41 -15.24 4.54 -0.32
N THR A 42 -14.52 4.32 -1.42
CA THR A 42 -14.58 5.22 -2.58
C THR A 42 -15.99 5.28 -3.16
N GLU A 43 -16.67 4.14 -3.33
CA GLU A 43 -18.06 4.11 -3.81
C GLU A 43 -19.03 4.81 -2.85
N THR A 44 -18.86 4.56 -1.55
CA THR A 44 -19.71 5.12 -0.48
C THR A 44 -19.54 6.64 -0.39
N LEU A 45 -18.31 7.13 -0.29
CA LEU A 45 -18.00 8.56 -0.08
C LEU A 45 -18.26 9.40 -1.32
N LEU A 46 -18.10 8.84 -2.51
CA LEU A 46 -18.44 9.50 -3.77
C LEU A 46 -19.93 9.33 -4.14
N HIS A 47 -20.71 8.60 -3.35
CA HIS A 47 -22.11 8.26 -3.65
C HIS A 47 -22.29 7.69 -5.07
N ARG A 48 -21.30 6.92 -5.53
CA ARG A 48 -21.22 6.39 -6.89
C ARG A 48 -20.80 4.92 -6.86
N ARG A 49 -21.80 4.04 -6.83
CA ARG A 49 -21.60 2.60 -6.94
C ARG A 49 -21.18 2.23 -8.36
N LEU A 50 -20.28 1.26 -8.48
CA LEU A 50 -19.97 0.67 -9.78
C LEU A 50 -21.10 -0.28 -10.20
N PRO A 51 -21.35 -0.41 -11.52
CA PRO A 51 -22.32 -1.38 -12.03
C PRO A 51 -21.88 -2.82 -11.73
N GLU A 52 -22.83 -3.73 -11.59
CA GLU A 52 -22.56 -5.13 -11.19
C GLU A 52 -21.61 -5.86 -12.14
N ASN A 53 -21.64 -5.55 -13.43
CA ASN A 53 -20.72 -6.12 -14.41
C ASN A 53 -19.24 -5.78 -14.14
N ALA A 54 -18.95 -4.69 -13.40
CA ALA A 54 -17.59 -4.33 -13.01
C ALA A 54 -17.07 -5.20 -11.84
N ARG A 55 -17.93 -5.88 -11.08
CA ARG A 55 -17.53 -6.72 -9.93
C ARG A 55 -16.69 -7.92 -10.34
N ALA A 56 -17.07 -8.58 -11.45
CA ALA A 56 -16.30 -9.70 -12.00
C ALA A 56 -14.85 -9.28 -12.30
N LEU A 57 -14.66 -8.06 -12.80
CA LEU A 57 -13.35 -7.52 -13.10
C LEU A 57 -12.52 -7.23 -11.84
N GLN A 58 -13.15 -6.71 -10.78
CA GLN A 58 -12.51 -6.51 -9.47
C GLN A 58 -12.06 -7.83 -8.84
N VAL A 59 -12.92 -8.85 -8.88
CA VAL A 59 -12.59 -10.21 -8.40
C VAL A 59 -11.42 -10.77 -9.19
N ARG A 60 -11.43 -10.65 -10.53
CA ARG A 60 -10.33 -11.11 -11.38
C ARG A 60 -9.00 -10.42 -11.02
N ARG A 61 -9.01 -9.11 -10.77
CA ARG A 61 -7.82 -8.38 -10.31
C ARG A 61 -7.28 -8.92 -8.99
N ILE A 62 -8.16 -9.21 -8.04
CA ILE A 62 -7.78 -9.82 -6.75
C ILE A 62 -7.21 -11.24 -6.96
N MET A 63 -7.76 -12.04 -7.86
CA MET A 63 -7.20 -13.35 -8.19
C MET A 63 -5.81 -13.25 -8.80
N ILE A 64 -5.60 -12.32 -9.75
CA ILE A 64 -4.30 -12.06 -10.37
C ILE A 64 -3.28 -11.57 -9.34
N LEU A 65 -3.68 -10.65 -8.45
CA LEU A 65 -2.85 -10.19 -7.34
C LEU A 65 -2.40 -11.38 -6.47
N ASN A 66 -3.33 -12.23 -6.04
CA ASN A 66 -3.02 -13.37 -5.19
C ASN A 66 -2.14 -14.41 -5.91
N LEU A 67 -2.34 -14.62 -7.21
CA LEU A 67 -1.42 -15.42 -8.01
C LEU A 67 0.00 -14.83 -8.00
N GLY A 68 0.14 -13.52 -8.19
CA GLY A 68 1.42 -12.82 -8.08
C GLY A 68 2.08 -12.98 -6.72
N ILE A 69 1.31 -12.91 -5.63
CA ILE A 69 1.81 -13.14 -4.26
C ILE A 69 2.31 -14.57 -4.09
N VAL A 70 1.56 -15.56 -4.59
CA VAL A 70 1.96 -16.97 -4.53
C VAL A 70 3.26 -17.20 -5.32
N VAL A 71 3.36 -16.65 -6.53
CA VAL A 71 4.57 -16.73 -7.36
C VAL A 71 5.77 -16.07 -6.67
N LEU A 72 5.57 -14.89 -6.09
CA LEU A 72 6.61 -14.17 -5.33
C LEU A 72 7.11 -15.01 -4.15
N VAL A 73 6.20 -15.49 -3.31
CA VAL A 73 6.54 -16.27 -2.11
C VAL A 73 7.20 -17.59 -2.48
N ALA A 74 6.71 -18.29 -3.51
CA ALA A 74 7.34 -19.51 -4.01
C ALA A 74 8.76 -19.22 -4.51
N GLY A 75 8.96 -18.11 -5.23
CA GLY A 75 10.28 -17.65 -5.66
C GLY A 75 11.23 -17.38 -4.50
N MET A 76 10.76 -16.74 -3.43
CA MET A 76 11.56 -16.49 -2.21
C MET A 76 12.00 -17.79 -1.53
N ILE A 77 11.09 -18.76 -1.40
CA ILE A 77 11.38 -20.06 -0.76
C ILE A 77 12.34 -20.89 -1.61
N ALA A 78 12.16 -20.87 -2.94
CA ALA A 78 12.97 -21.61 -3.88
C ALA A 78 14.27 -20.90 -4.28
N ALA A 79 14.52 -19.69 -3.77
CA ALA A 79 15.63 -18.82 -4.19
C ALA A 79 15.69 -18.63 -5.72
N MET A 80 14.54 -18.37 -6.35
CA MET A 80 14.38 -18.19 -7.79
C MET A 80 14.09 -16.72 -8.14
N ASP A 81 15.12 -15.99 -8.55
CA ASP A 81 15.06 -14.57 -8.92
C ASP A 81 13.96 -14.26 -9.94
N VAL A 82 13.85 -15.07 -11.00
CA VAL A 82 12.85 -14.89 -12.06
C VAL A 82 11.43 -14.96 -11.49
N ALA A 83 11.18 -15.86 -10.54
CA ALA A 83 9.87 -15.96 -9.89
C ALA A 83 9.61 -14.78 -8.96
N VAL A 84 10.62 -14.28 -8.24
CA VAL A 84 10.51 -13.08 -7.41
C VAL A 84 10.14 -11.85 -8.26
N ILE A 85 10.85 -11.63 -9.37
CA ILE A 85 10.58 -10.52 -10.31
C ILE A 85 9.18 -10.65 -10.92
N ALA A 86 8.81 -11.85 -11.38
CA ALA A 86 7.51 -12.09 -11.99
C ALA A 86 6.37 -11.84 -10.99
N GLY A 87 6.50 -12.38 -9.77
CA GLY A 87 5.53 -12.18 -8.70
C GLY A 87 5.39 -10.70 -8.32
N ALA A 88 6.52 -10.00 -8.09
CA ALA A 88 6.52 -8.57 -7.78
C ALA A 88 5.89 -7.72 -8.91
N THR A 89 6.15 -8.08 -10.17
CA THR A 89 5.57 -7.42 -11.35
C THR A 89 4.06 -7.61 -11.42
N ILE A 90 3.57 -8.84 -11.19
CA ILE A 90 2.13 -9.13 -11.17
C ILE A 90 1.45 -8.37 -10.02
N VAL A 91 2.07 -8.31 -8.84
CA VAL A 91 1.56 -7.56 -7.68
C VAL A 91 1.51 -6.07 -7.99
N GLY A 92 2.62 -5.47 -8.40
CA GLY A 92 2.70 -4.04 -8.74
C GLY A 92 1.76 -3.65 -9.88
N GLY A 93 1.66 -4.50 -10.92
CA GLY A 93 0.75 -4.32 -12.04
C GLY A 93 -0.73 -4.39 -11.64
N SER A 94 -1.09 -5.33 -10.75
CA SER A 94 -2.46 -5.45 -10.24
C SER A 94 -2.88 -4.24 -9.41
N VAL A 95 -1.97 -3.70 -8.58
CA VAL A 95 -2.23 -2.49 -7.82
C VAL A 95 -2.22 -1.24 -8.71
N THR A 96 -1.37 -1.19 -9.73
CA THR A 96 -1.39 -0.12 -10.75
C THR A 96 -2.71 -0.09 -11.50
N TRP A 97 -3.23 -1.26 -11.88
CA TRP A 97 -4.56 -1.37 -12.45
C TRP A 97 -5.64 -0.85 -11.48
N TYR A 98 -5.59 -1.26 -10.20
CA TYR A 98 -6.50 -0.72 -9.18
C TYR A 98 -6.47 0.81 -9.10
N ILE A 99 -5.29 1.43 -9.10
CA ILE A 99 -5.12 2.89 -9.06
C ILE A 99 -5.80 3.56 -10.26
N VAL A 100 -5.58 3.03 -11.47
CA VAL A 100 -6.17 3.58 -12.69
C VAL A 100 -7.69 3.58 -12.62
N ASP A 101 -8.28 2.47 -12.18
CA ASP A 101 -9.74 2.36 -12.01
C ASP A 101 -10.26 3.35 -10.97
N LEU A 102 -9.57 3.47 -9.83
CA LEU A 102 -9.95 4.37 -8.74
C LEU A 102 -9.88 5.84 -9.18
N VAL A 103 -8.80 6.23 -9.87
CA VAL A 103 -8.63 7.59 -10.40
C VAL A 103 -9.70 7.91 -11.44
N ARG A 104 -10.05 6.97 -12.32
CA ARG A 104 -11.16 7.14 -13.28
C ARG A 104 -12.48 7.36 -12.56
N GLN A 105 -12.76 6.58 -11.50
CA GLN A 105 -13.97 6.76 -10.69
C GLN A 105 -14.02 8.12 -9.98
N ILE A 106 -12.91 8.55 -9.38
CA ILE A 106 -12.79 9.85 -8.71
C ILE A 106 -12.95 11.00 -9.70
N ARG A 107 -12.42 10.89 -10.91
CA ARG A 107 -12.57 11.91 -11.97
C ARG A 107 -14.00 12.02 -12.47
N ALA A 108 -14.68 10.87 -12.63
CA ALA A 108 -16.06 10.81 -13.11
C ALA A 108 -17.13 11.16 -12.05
N ALA A 109 -16.76 11.23 -10.77
CA ALA A 109 -17.68 11.59 -9.70
C ALA A 109 -18.03 13.09 -9.72
N ALA A 110 -19.28 13.41 -9.36
CA ALA A 110 -19.70 14.77 -9.10
C ALA A 110 -18.89 15.38 -7.93
N PRO A 111 -18.78 16.71 -7.83
CA PRO A 111 -18.18 17.36 -6.68
C PRO A 111 -18.84 16.88 -5.37
N SER A 112 -18.04 16.44 -4.41
CA SER A 112 -18.49 16.03 -3.09
C SER A 112 -17.52 16.53 -2.02
N ARG A 113 -18.03 16.78 -0.81
CA ARG A 113 -17.25 17.21 0.36
C ARG A 113 -16.03 16.32 0.61
N PHE A 114 -16.18 15.01 0.43
CA PHE A 114 -15.12 14.02 0.70
C PHE A 114 -14.18 13.75 -0.47
N ARG A 115 -14.46 14.26 -1.68
CA ARG A 115 -13.60 14.05 -2.87
C ARG A 115 -12.12 14.42 -2.63
N PRO A 116 -11.77 15.51 -1.92
CA PRO A 116 -10.38 15.84 -1.60
C PRO A 116 -9.67 14.80 -0.72
N ILE A 117 -10.41 14.07 0.12
CA ILE A 117 -9.86 13.02 1.00
C ILE A 117 -9.80 11.67 0.25
N VAL A 118 -10.84 11.32 -0.52
CA VAL A 118 -10.92 10.04 -1.26
C VAL A 118 -9.75 9.83 -2.22
N LYS A 119 -9.20 10.90 -2.81
CA LYS A 119 -8.03 10.79 -3.70
C LYS A 119 -6.80 10.19 -3.00
N TYR A 120 -6.71 10.26 -1.67
CA TYR A 120 -5.59 9.71 -0.93
C TYR A 120 -5.60 8.18 -0.86
N TYR A 121 -6.72 7.50 -1.12
CA TYR A 121 -6.70 6.06 -1.37
C TYR A 121 -5.88 5.72 -2.63
N ALA A 122 -6.02 6.52 -3.70
CA ALA A 122 -5.24 6.34 -4.93
C ALA A 122 -3.77 6.71 -4.73
N ILE A 123 -3.49 7.81 -4.02
CA ILE A 123 -2.13 8.25 -3.71
C ILE A 123 -1.41 7.21 -2.83
N ALA A 124 -2.07 6.72 -1.78
CA ALA A 124 -1.54 5.66 -0.92
C ALA A 124 -1.23 4.39 -1.73
N ALA A 125 -2.18 3.94 -2.55
CA ALA A 125 -2.00 2.79 -3.44
C ALA A 125 -0.80 2.95 -4.39
N ALA A 126 -0.49 4.16 -4.86
CA ALA A 126 0.62 4.43 -5.77
C ALA A 126 2.01 4.21 -5.18
N PHE A 127 2.14 4.17 -3.84
CA PHE A 127 3.41 3.84 -3.20
C PHE A 127 3.78 2.36 -3.31
N LEU A 128 2.79 1.45 -3.39
CA LEU A 128 3.07 0.02 -3.41
C LEU A 128 3.84 -0.44 -4.65
N PRO A 129 3.50 -0.03 -5.90
CA PRO A 129 4.31 -0.38 -7.07
C PRO A 129 5.78 0.07 -6.96
N VAL A 130 6.05 1.22 -6.34
CA VAL A 130 7.43 1.69 -6.08
C VAL A 130 8.14 0.74 -5.11
N GLY A 131 7.46 0.34 -4.03
CA GLY A 131 7.99 -0.64 -3.09
C GLY A 131 8.19 -2.02 -3.71
N ALA A 132 7.32 -2.43 -4.63
CA ALA A 132 7.47 -3.70 -5.36
C ALA A 132 8.72 -3.70 -6.24
N VAL A 133 9.04 -2.58 -6.91
CA VAL A 133 10.28 -2.43 -7.67
C VAL A 133 11.50 -2.51 -6.75
N ALA A 134 11.52 -1.75 -5.65
CA ALA A 134 12.62 -1.79 -4.68
C ALA A 134 12.80 -3.20 -4.08
N GLY A 135 11.70 -3.88 -3.77
CA GLY A 135 11.70 -5.25 -3.24
C GLY A 135 12.21 -6.28 -4.27
N ALA A 136 11.89 -6.10 -5.55
CA ALA A 136 12.42 -6.96 -6.62
C ALA A 136 13.95 -6.84 -6.74
N PHE A 137 14.48 -5.60 -6.73
CA PHE A 137 15.93 -5.38 -6.73
C PHE A 137 16.63 -5.99 -5.51
N MET A 138 16.04 -5.83 -4.32
CA MET A 138 16.55 -6.50 -3.12
C MET A 138 16.54 -8.03 -3.26
N GLY A 139 15.48 -8.58 -3.88
CA GLY A 139 15.28 -10.01 -4.02
C GLY A 139 16.29 -10.70 -4.96
N VAL A 140 16.76 -10.01 -6.00
CA VAL A 140 17.78 -10.53 -6.94
C VAL A 140 19.22 -10.34 -6.46
N GLY A 141 19.41 -9.65 -5.34
CA GLY A 141 20.71 -9.32 -4.78
C GLY A 141 21.28 -8.01 -5.31
N VAL A 142 21.75 -7.17 -4.39
CA VAL A 142 22.46 -5.91 -4.64
C VAL A 142 23.62 -5.78 -3.64
N SER A 143 24.55 -4.86 -3.87
CA SER A 143 25.59 -4.54 -2.88
C SER A 143 24.98 -4.17 -1.53
N GLU A 144 25.72 -4.38 -0.43
CA GLU A 144 25.26 -4.07 0.93
C GLU A 144 24.74 -2.63 1.09
N GLU A 145 25.43 -1.64 0.53
CA GLU A 145 25.02 -0.24 0.54
C GLU A 145 23.62 -0.04 -0.08
N TRP A 146 23.42 -0.56 -1.29
CA TRP A 146 22.12 -0.52 -1.96
C TRP A 146 21.05 -1.34 -1.25
N SER A 147 21.42 -2.44 -0.60
CA SER A 147 20.48 -3.24 0.20
C SER A 147 19.88 -2.40 1.32
N VAL A 148 20.71 -1.70 2.10
CA VAL A 148 20.24 -0.81 3.19
C VAL A 148 19.34 0.31 2.67
N ARG A 149 19.73 0.95 1.56
CA ARG A 149 18.96 2.05 0.95
C ARG A 149 17.62 1.59 0.41
N LEU A 150 17.60 0.52 -0.39
CA LEU A 150 16.38 -0.03 -0.96
C LEU A 150 15.45 -0.58 0.13
N HIS A 151 16.00 -1.13 1.22
CA HIS A 151 15.21 -1.58 2.35
C HIS A 151 14.47 -0.42 3.02
N ALA A 152 15.18 0.69 3.27
CA ALA A 152 14.57 1.90 3.82
C ALA A 152 13.51 2.49 2.89
N VAL A 153 13.77 2.53 1.57
CA VAL A 153 12.79 2.95 0.56
C VAL A 153 11.57 2.03 0.58
N HIS A 154 11.77 0.72 0.51
CA HIS A 154 10.71 -0.30 0.48
C HIS A 154 9.79 -0.18 1.69
N LEU A 155 10.38 -0.07 2.89
CA LEU A 155 9.61 0.11 4.13
C LEU A 155 8.85 1.43 4.14
N ALA A 156 9.50 2.54 3.79
CA ALA A 156 8.87 3.86 3.81
C ALA A 156 7.64 3.90 2.89
N VAL A 157 7.78 3.48 1.64
CA VAL A 157 6.68 3.56 0.67
C VAL A 157 5.58 2.54 0.97
N ASN A 158 5.91 1.30 1.39
CA ASN A 158 4.88 0.29 1.64
C ASN A 158 4.20 0.42 3.01
N VAL A 159 4.96 0.72 4.06
CA VAL A 159 4.39 0.79 5.42
C VAL A 159 3.82 2.17 5.68
N LEU A 160 4.60 3.23 5.52
CA LEU A 160 4.13 4.59 5.83
C LEU A 160 3.22 5.13 4.71
N GLY A 161 3.59 4.88 3.46
CA GLY A 161 2.83 5.30 2.29
C GLY A 161 1.57 4.47 2.09
N PHE A 162 1.72 3.24 1.63
CA PHE A 162 0.60 2.40 1.23
C PHE A 162 -0.33 2.05 2.39
N VAL A 163 0.19 1.50 3.49
CA VAL A 163 -0.64 1.12 4.64
C VAL A 163 -1.03 2.33 5.48
N GLY A 164 -0.05 3.13 5.93
CA GLY A 164 -0.26 4.24 6.86
C GLY A 164 -1.23 5.28 6.32
N ILE A 165 -1.00 5.80 5.11
CA ILE A 165 -1.90 6.81 4.52
C ILE A 165 -3.28 6.22 4.23
N THR A 166 -3.40 4.95 3.83
CA THR A 166 -4.72 4.32 3.65
C THR A 166 -5.51 4.27 4.96
N VAL A 167 -4.87 3.83 6.05
CA VAL A 167 -5.49 3.76 7.38
C VAL A 167 -5.85 5.15 7.86
N LEU A 168 -4.96 6.12 7.77
CA LEU A 168 -5.19 7.50 8.20
C LEU A 168 -6.29 8.16 7.37
N THR A 169 -6.33 7.96 6.06
CA THR A 169 -7.42 8.43 5.17
C THR A 169 -8.77 7.88 5.64
N THR A 170 -8.82 6.61 6.01
CA THR A 170 -10.03 5.97 6.53
C THR A 170 -10.41 6.57 7.90
N LEU A 171 -9.43 6.68 8.81
CA LEU A 171 -9.63 7.17 10.17
C LEU A 171 -10.18 8.60 10.18
N VAL A 172 -9.55 9.54 9.47
CA VAL A 172 -9.99 10.94 9.44
C VAL A 172 -11.37 11.12 8.80
N THR A 173 -11.79 10.16 7.98
CA THR A 173 -13.12 10.16 7.34
C THR A 173 -14.20 9.62 8.27
N PHE A 174 -13.90 8.58 9.05
CA PHE A 174 -14.92 7.82 9.79
C PHE A 174 -14.85 7.95 11.31
N TRP A 175 -13.84 8.61 11.89
CA TRP A 175 -13.66 8.66 13.35
C TRP A 175 -14.89 9.24 14.06
N ALA A 176 -15.47 10.32 13.55
CA ALA A 176 -16.66 10.96 14.13
C ALA A 176 -17.86 10.01 14.13
N THR A 177 -18.01 9.20 13.07
CA THR A 177 -19.04 8.16 12.98
C THR A 177 -18.80 7.04 13.99
N VAL A 178 -17.54 6.57 14.11
CA VAL A 178 -17.16 5.48 15.02
C VAL A 178 -17.31 5.91 16.49
N LEU A 179 -16.87 7.11 16.84
CA LEU A 179 -16.97 7.67 18.19
C LEU A 179 -18.35 8.27 18.49
N ARG A 180 -19.23 8.36 17.48
CA ARG A 180 -20.55 9.00 17.56
C ARG A 180 -20.47 10.46 18.05
N THR A 181 -19.46 11.18 17.57
CA THR A 181 -19.21 12.59 17.87
C THR A 181 -19.50 13.47 16.65
N SER A 182 -19.64 14.78 16.86
CA SER A 182 -19.73 15.74 15.75
C SER A 182 -18.34 16.02 15.17
N MET A 183 -18.29 16.30 13.87
CA MET A 183 -17.09 16.84 13.24
C MET A 183 -16.93 18.31 13.58
N ALA A 184 -15.75 18.70 14.07
CA ALA A 184 -15.42 20.09 14.34
C ALA A 184 -15.34 20.91 13.04
N GLU A 185 -15.55 22.23 13.15
CA GLU A 185 -15.33 23.14 12.03
C GLU A 185 -13.87 23.08 11.55
N GLY A 186 -13.66 23.13 10.22
CA GLY A 186 -12.33 23.09 9.62
C GLY A 186 -11.65 21.70 9.57
N GLN A 187 -12.23 20.67 10.18
CA GLN A 187 -11.61 19.34 10.26
C GLN A 187 -11.29 18.72 8.90
N ASP A 188 -12.12 18.92 7.87
CA ASP A 188 -11.84 18.39 6.52
C ASP A 188 -10.58 19.02 5.90
N SER A 189 -10.38 20.31 6.16
CA SER A 189 -9.21 21.04 5.68
C SER A 189 -7.96 20.56 6.40
N ALA A 190 -8.01 20.46 7.74
CA ALA A 190 -6.93 19.92 8.54
C ALA A 190 -6.57 18.48 8.13
N ALA A 191 -7.56 17.60 7.98
CA ALA A 191 -7.35 16.23 7.51
C ALA A 191 -6.68 16.18 6.13
N THR A 192 -7.12 17.03 5.20
CA THR A 192 -6.51 17.11 3.87
C THR A 192 -5.07 17.60 3.95
N GLN A 193 -4.78 18.62 4.79
CA GLN A 193 -3.42 19.12 5.00
C GLN A 193 -2.50 18.06 5.62
N SER A 194 -2.93 17.36 6.66
CA SER A 194 -2.18 16.24 7.24
C SER A 194 -1.88 15.18 6.19
N LEU A 195 -2.85 14.80 5.35
CA LEU A 195 -2.62 13.83 4.26
C LEU A 195 -1.63 14.32 3.20
N VAL A 196 -1.59 15.64 2.90
CA VAL A 196 -0.52 16.24 2.06
C VAL A 196 0.84 16.06 2.74
N VAL A 197 0.96 16.45 4.01
CA VAL A 197 2.22 16.39 4.75
C VAL A 197 2.72 14.95 4.87
N LEU A 198 1.84 14.00 5.20
CA LEU A 198 2.16 12.57 5.26
C LEU A 198 2.67 12.07 3.89
N SER A 199 1.95 12.35 2.81
CA SER A 199 2.33 11.88 1.47
C SER A 199 3.68 12.46 1.01
N THR A 200 3.89 13.76 1.22
CA THR A 200 5.14 14.44 0.84
C THR A 200 6.31 13.99 1.71
N SER A 201 6.08 13.71 3.00
CA SER A 201 7.09 13.17 3.91
C SER A 201 7.52 11.78 3.48
N VAL A 202 6.60 10.89 3.08
CA VAL A 202 6.97 9.56 2.56
C VAL A 202 7.84 9.66 1.32
N VAL A 203 7.52 10.56 0.39
CA VAL A 203 8.35 10.83 -0.79
C VAL A 203 9.74 11.33 -0.37
N ALA A 204 9.81 12.29 0.56
CA ALA A 204 11.07 12.83 1.06
C ALA A 204 11.94 11.74 1.74
N VAL A 205 11.34 10.89 2.57
CA VAL A 205 12.02 9.75 3.21
C VAL A 205 12.57 8.80 2.15
N ALA A 206 11.74 8.41 1.17
CA ALA A 206 12.16 7.49 0.11
C ALA A 206 13.31 8.07 -0.74
N VAL A 207 13.19 9.33 -1.17
CA VAL A 207 14.23 9.99 -1.97
C VAL A 207 15.51 10.15 -1.16
N ALA A 208 15.44 10.64 0.09
CA ALA A 208 16.61 10.80 0.94
C ALA A 208 17.32 9.46 1.23
N ALA A 209 16.55 8.41 1.51
CA ALA A 209 17.08 7.06 1.72
C ALA A 209 17.78 6.52 0.46
N LEU A 210 17.23 6.79 -0.73
CA LEU A 210 17.84 6.37 -1.99
C LEU A 210 19.25 6.98 -2.20
N PHE A 211 19.47 8.20 -1.72
CA PHE A 211 20.77 8.88 -1.74
C PHE A 211 21.63 8.63 -0.49
N GLY A 212 21.16 7.85 0.48
CA GLY A 212 21.86 7.63 1.75
C GLY A 212 21.93 8.86 2.67
N ALA A 213 21.05 9.85 2.47
CA ALA A 213 21.01 11.07 3.25
C ALA A 213 20.25 10.88 4.58
N TRP A 214 20.81 10.08 5.49
CA TRP A 214 20.11 9.58 6.70
C TRP A 214 19.58 10.65 7.65
N ILE A 215 20.26 11.80 7.76
CA ILE A 215 19.79 12.93 8.58
C ILE A 215 18.49 13.50 7.98
N VAL A 216 18.44 13.64 6.65
CA VAL A 216 17.25 14.12 5.94
C VAL A 216 16.13 13.08 6.04
N THR A 217 16.45 11.79 5.92
CA THR A 217 15.50 10.68 6.15
C THR A 217 14.88 10.78 7.54
N ALA A 218 15.69 10.97 8.59
CA ALA A 218 15.21 11.10 9.97
C ALA A 218 14.34 12.35 10.16
N ALA A 219 14.76 13.49 9.63
CA ALA A 219 13.97 14.72 9.71
C ALA A 219 12.61 14.57 9.02
N ALA A 220 12.55 13.95 7.84
CA ALA A 220 11.30 13.70 7.13
C ALA A 220 10.39 12.70 7.87
N LEU A 221 10.96 11.72 8.58
CA LEU A 221 10.18 10.83 9.47
C LEU A 221 9.57 11.60 10.65
N VAL A 222 10.31 12.55 11.24
CA VAL A 222 9.77 13.40 12.31
C VAL A 222 8.59 14.24 11.79
N VAL A 223 8.71 14.80 10.59
CA VAL A 223 7.61 15.53 9.95
C VAL A 223 6.40 14.62 9.71
N TYR A 224 6.61 13.38 9.26
CA TYR A 224 5.54 12.40 9.10
C TYR A 224 4.82 12.11 10.42
N LEU A 225 5.56 11.95 11.53
CA LEU A 225 4.98 11.64 12.84
C LEU A 225 4.25 12.82 13.49
N ALA A 226 4.58 14.05 13.09
CA ALA A 226 3.98 15.27 13.62
C ALA A 226 2.73 15.75 12.84
N ALA A 227 2.40 15.09 11.72
CA ALA A 227 1.32 15.47 10.81
C ALA A 227 -0.06 14.96 11.28
#